data_AF-A0A967HUX8-F1
#
_entry.id   AF-A0A967HUX8-F1
#
_cell.length_a   1.000
_cell.length_b   1.000
_cell.length_c   1.000
_cell.angle_alpha   90.00
_cell.angle_beta   90.00
_cell.angle_gamma   90.00
#
_symmetry.space_group_name_H-M   'P 1'
#
loop_
_entity.id
_entity.type
_entity.pdbx_description
1 polymer ?
#
loop_
_entity_poly.entity_id
_entity_poly.type
_entity_poly.pdbx_seq_one_letter_code
_entity_poly.pdbx_strand_id
1 'polypeptide(L)'
;MKDTVRVALVQGKPYPELDDPRNVGHAITLLEKCRGKDVDLACLPEYFPWAGDEILADMAKKLRCYIVAGMVEEVGDKRFNTSTLFDRSGTIVGRQRKANLTTMERRHLGIVPGDSTYRVFDTEFGKMGFPVSFDFWGQPEAARILTDHGADLIINQSIFPILKA
;
A
#
# COMPACT_ATOMS: atom_id res chain seq x y z
N MET A 1 -5.65 16.40 16.92
CA MET A 1 -5.54 15.82 15.57
C MET A 1 -4.79 16.83 14.71
N LYS A 2 -3.88 16.41 13.83
CA LYS A 2 -3.19 17.36 12.94
C LYS A 2 -4.21 17.86 11.91
N ASP A 3 -4.39 19.18 11.77
CA ASP A 3 -5.39 19.76 10.85
C ASP A 3 -5.02 19.61 9.37
N THR A 4 -3.76 19.28 9.09
CA THR A 4 -3.23 19.10 7.74
C THR A 4 -2.34 17.87 7.67
N VAL A 5 -2.43 17.13 6.57
CA VAL A 5 -1.62 15.94 6.30
C VAL A 5 -0.87 16.13 4.99
N ARG A 6 0.45 15.99 5.03
CA ARG A 6 1.32 16.11 3.85
C ARG A 6 1.59 14.74 3.26
N VAL A 7 0.94 14.44 2.14
CA VAL A 7 1.01 13.13 1.48
C VAL A 7 1.95 13.17 0.28
N ALA A 8 2.84 12.18 0.17
CA ALA A 8 3.64 11.93 -1.02
C ALA A 8 3.15 10.68 -1.74
N LEU A 9 2.69 10.83 -2.98
CA LEU A 9 2.35 9.71 -3.85
C LEU A 9 3.57 9.35 -4.69
N VAL A 10 4.10 8.16 -4.48
CA VAL A 10 5.30 7.68 -5.16
C VAL A 10 4.88 6.83 -6.36
N GLN A 11 5.28 7.26 -7.55
CA GLN A 11 5.10 6.48 -8.77
C GLN A 11 6.43 5.87 -9.20
N GLY A 12 6.65 4.61 -8.84
CA GLY A 12 7.80 3.82 -9.27
C GLY A 12 7.48 3.01 -10.53
N LYS A 13 8.38 3.04 -11.52
CA LYS A 13 8.34 2.05 -12.60
C LYS A 13 9.07 0.79 -12.12
N PRO A 14 8.40 -0.36 -11.97
CA PRO A 14 9.08 -1.57 -11.57
C PRO A 14 10.08 -2.02 -12.65
N TYR A 15 11.05 -2.83 -12.23
CA TYR A 15 11.79 -3.70 -13.14
C TYR A 15 10.80 -4.65 -13.87
N PRO A 16 11.22 -5.32 -14.96
CA PRO A 16 10.29 -6.12 -15.79
C PRO A 16 9.43 -7.11 -14.99
N GLU A 17 10.04 -7.78 -14.02
CA GLU A 17 9.33 -8.65 -13.07
C GLU A 17 8.99 -7.87 -11.79
N LEU A 18 7.78 -8.09 -11.26
CA LEU A 18 7.30 -7.40 -10.07
C LEU A 18 8.08 -7.83 -8.81
N ASP A 19 8.49 -9.09 -8.72
CA ASP A 19 9.23 -9.67 -7.61
C ASP A 19 10.76 -9.52 -7.73
N ASP A 20 11.25 -8.77 -8.73
CA ASP A 20 12.66 -8.49 -8.88
C ASP A 20 13.20 -7.79 -7.61
N PRO A 21 14.22 -8.33 -6.92
CA PRO A 21 14.70 -7.79 -5.65
C PRO A 21 15.25 -6.37 -5.77
N ARG A 22 15.61 -5.92 -6.99
CA ARG A 22 16.03 -4.55 -7.24
C ARG A 22 14.90 -3.54 -7.06
N ASN A 23 13.63 -3.97 -7.14
CA ASN A 23 12.47 -3.11 -6.86
C ASN A 23 12.52 -2.56 -5.43
N VAL A 24 13.06 -3.31 -4.46
CA VAL A 24 13.22 -2.85 -3.07
C VAL A 24 14.17 -1.65 -3.00
N GLY A 25 15.37 -1.78 -3.58
CA GLY A 25 16.33 -0.68 -3.66
C GLY A 25 15.79 0.52 -4.45
N HIS A 26 14.99 0.27 -5.48
CA HIS A 26 14.33 1.32 -6.24
C HIS A 26 13.28 2.07 -5.39
N ALA A 27 12.44 1.35 -4.64
CA ALA A 27 11.48 1.96 -3.73
C ALA A 27 12.16 2.83 -2.66
N ILE A 28 13.26 2.34 -2.06
CA ILE A 28 14.07 3.13 -1.12
C ILE A 28 14.55 4.42 -1.78
N THR A 29 15.14 4.33 -2.98
CA THR A 29 15.65 5.50 -3.72
C THR A 29 14.55 6.54 -3.97
N LEU A 30 13.31 6.10 -4.23
CA LEU A 30 12.18 7.00 -4.41
C LEU A 30 11.70 7.61 -3.08
N LEU A 31 11.62 6.81 -2.02
CA LEU A 31 11.25 7.26 -0.68
C LEU A 31 12.26 8.28 -0.12
N GLU A 32 13.56 8.11 -0.40
CA GLU A 32 14.61 9.06 -0.02
C GLU A 32 14.36 10.47 -0.56
N LYS A 33 13.63 10.63 -1.68
CA LYS A 33 13.23 11.94 -2.20
C LYS A 33 12.24 12.69 -1.29
N CYS A 34 11.63 12.01 -0.32
CA CYS A 34 10.78 12.62 0.70
C CYS A 34 11.60 13.23 1.85
N ARG A 35 12.90 12.92 1.95
CA ARG A 35 13.77 13.44 3.01
C ARG A 35 13.78 14.97 3.02
N GLY A 36 13.57 15.54 4.20
CA GLY A 36 13.56 16.99 4.41
C GLY A 36 12.32 17.72 3.85
N LYS A 37 11.32 17.00 3.34
CA LYS A 37 10.09 17.60 2.76
C LYS A 37 8.89 17.64 3.72
N ASP A 38 9.10 17.25 4.97
CA ASP A 38 8.05 17.22 6.00
C ASP A 38 6.81 16.41 5.54
N VAL A 39 7.07 15.21 5.01
CA VAL A 39 6.01 14.29 4.57
C VAL A 39 5.47 13.53 5.78
N ASP A 40 4.16 13.53 5.96
CA ASP A 40 3.49 12.76 7.01
C ASP A 40 3.26 11.31 6.59
N LEU A 41 2.96 11.10 5.31
CA LEU A 41 2.64 9.81 4.74
C LEU A 41 3.18 9.67 3.32
N ALA A 42 3.94 8.62 3.06
CA ALA A 42 4.36 8.23 1.72
C ALA A 42 3.59 6.97 1.26
N CYS A 43 3.05 7.01 0.05
CA CYS A 43 2.31 5.90 -0.55
C CYS A 43 3.07 5.33 -1.74
N LEU A 44 3.45 4.06 -1.66
CA LEU A 44 3.98 3.29 -2.78
C LEU A 44 2.84 2.67 -3.61
N PRO A 45 3.07 2.31 -4.88
CA PRO A 45 2.09 1.61 -5.71
C PRO A 45 1.79 0.18 -5.23
N GLU A 46 0.77 -0.42 -5.83
CA GLU A 46 0.47 -1.85 -5.74
C GLU A 46 1.63 -2.68 -6.32
N TYR A 47 2.00 -3.78 -5.66
CA TYR A 47 3.12 -4.66 -6.02
C TYR A 47 4.50 -4.00 -6.14
N PHE A 48 4.73 -2.85 -5.52
CA PHE A 48 6.03 -2.18 -5.55
C PHE A 48 6.44 -1.78 -4.12
N PRO A 49 7.40 -2.50 -3.50
CA PRO A 49 8.45 -3.33 -4.11
C PRO A 49 8.25 -4.85 -4.05
N TRP A 50 7.01 -5.35 -4.03
CA TRP A 50 6.66 -6.77 -3.82
C TRP A 50 6.90 -7.29 -2.40
N ALA A 51 8.08 -7.08 -1.80
CA ALA A 51 8.41 -7.52 -0.44
C ALA A 51 9.36 -6.52 0.25
N GLY A 52 9.68 -6.74 1.53
CA GLY A 52 10.70 -5.97 2.25
C GLY A 52 10.19 -5.20 3.46
N ASP A 53 9.33 -5.82 4.27
CA ASP A 53 8.75 -5.22 5.48
C ASP A 53 9.79 -4.57 6.40
N GLU A 54 10.88 -5.27 6.72
CA GLU A 54 11.93 -4.76 7.62
C GLU A 54 12.63 -3.50 7.06
N ILE A 55 12.85 -3.48 5.74
CA ILE A 55 13.49 -2.37 5.06
C ILE A 55 12.57 -1.16 5.01
N LEU A 56 11.29 -1.36 4.72
CA LEU A 56 10.30 -0.29 4.71
C LEU A 56 10.02 0.26 6.11
N ALA A 57 10.00 -0.60 7.12
CA ALA A 57 9.94 -0.21 8.52
C ALA A 57 11.12 0.70 8.92
N ASP A 58 12.33 0.33 8.55
CA ASP A 58 13.53 1.15 8.79
C ASP A 58 13.46 2.49 8.02
N MET A 59 12.95 2.47 6.79
CA MET A 59 12.72 3.71 6.03
C MET A 59 11.70 4.63 6.68
N ALA A 60 10.60 4.09 7.23
CA ALA A 60 9.59 4.86 7.95
C ALA A 60 10.21 5.56 9.18
N LYS A 61 11.05 4.84 9.95
CA LYS A 61 11.85 5.41 11.05
C LYS A 61 12.79 6.53 10.59
N LYS A 62 13.57 6.27 9.53
CA LYS A 62 14.59 7.20 9.02
C LYS A 62 13.99 8.49 8.47
N LEU A 63 12.84 8.40 7.82
CA LEU A 63 12.11 9.53 7.26
C LEU A 63 11.16 10.17 8.29
N ARG A 64 10.91 9.48 9.41
CA ARG A 64 9.93 9.84 10.45
C ARG A 64 8.55 10.09 9.84
N CYS A 65 8.12 9.26 8.89
CA CYS A 65 6.83 9.36 8.23
C CYS A 65 6.13 8.00 8.22
N TYR A 66 4.81 8.00 8.03
CA TYR A 66 4.10 6.77 7.72
C TYR A 66 4.43 6.33 6.30
N ILE A 67 4.49 5.02 6.08
CA ILE A 67 4.63 4.43 4.76
C ILE A 67 3.48 3.47 4.55
N VAL A 68 2.78 3.58 3.42
CA VAL A 68 1.85 2.56 2.95
C VAL A 68 2.40 1.91 1.68
N ALA A 69 2.47 0.57 1.67
CA ALA A 69 3.09 -0.18 0.59
C ALA A 69 2.23 -1.39 0.17
N GLY A 70 1.99 -1.51 -1.13
CA GLY A 70 1.27 -2.63 -1.72
C GLY A 70 2.25 -3.76 -2.01
N MET A 71 2.18 -4.83 -1.23
CA MET A 71 3.15 -5.93 -1.23
C MET A 71 2.45 -7.29 -1.25
N VAL A 72 3.23 -8.34 -1.44
CA VAL A 72 2.76 -9.72 -1.35
C VAL A 72 3.02 -10.25 0.05
N GLU A 73 1.95 -10.62 0.73
CA GLU A 73 2.00 -11.32 2.01
C GLU A 73 1.94 -12.83 1.75
N GLU A 74 2.90 -13.59 2.26
CA GLU A 74 2.93 -15.05 2.20
C GLU A 74 2.52 -15.66 3.55
N VAL A 75 1.52 -16.53 3.55
CA VAL A 75 1.04 -17.24 4.75
C VAL A 75 0.81 -18.71 4.40
N GLY A 76 1.73 -19.57 4.85
CA GLY A 76 1.80 -20.96 4.37
C GLY A 76 1.99 -20.97 2.85
N ASP A 77 1.16 -21.76 2.16
CA ASP A 77 1.20 -21.86 0.68
C ASP A 77 0.36 -20.79 -0.03
N LYS A 78 -0.16 -19.79 0.69
CA LYS A 78 -1.05 -18.76 0.15
C LYS A 78 -0.33 -17.42 0.03
N ARG A 79 -0.61 -16.71 -1.07
CA ARG A 79 -0.14 -15.36 -1.33
C ARG A 79 -1.29 -14.38 -1.41
N PHE A 80 -1.15 -13.23 -0.76
CA PHE A 80 -2.16 -12.17 -0.73
C PHE A 80 -1.57 -10.85 -1.22
N ASN A 81 -2.30 -10.15 -2.09
CA ASN A 81 -2.02 -8.76 -2.39
C ASN A 81 -2.46 -7.89 -1.22
N THR A 82 -1.53 -7.20 -0.58
CA THR A 82 -1.73 -6.64 0.75
C THR A 82 -1.19 -5.22 0.83
N SER A 83 -2.03 -4.29 1.24
CA SER A 83 -1.61 -2.96 1.66
C SER A 83 -1.13 -3.01 3.10
N THR A 84 0.14 -2.68 3.35
CA THR A 84 0.74 -2.66 4.68
C THR A 84 1.02 -1.23 5.10
N LEU A 85 0.55 -0.84 6.29
CA LEU A 85 0.80 0.46 6.90
C LEU A 85 1.90 0.36 7.96
N PHE A 86 2.96 1.16 7.78
CA PHE A 86 4.05 1.36 8.74
C PHE A 86 3.91 2.75 9.37
N ASP A 87 4.06 2.83 10.69
CA ASP A 87 4.11 4.12 11.40
C ASP A 87 5.52 4.74 11.39
N ARG A 88 5.64 5.96 11.95
CA ARG A 88 6.93 6.68 12.06
C ARG A 88 7.96 5.96 12.93
N SER A 89 7.53 5.02 13.76
CA SER A 89 8.40 4.16 14.57
C SER A 89 8.83 2.90 13.81
N GLY A 90 8.40 2.72 12.56
CA GLY A 90 8.64 1.51 11.76
C GLY A 90 7.86 0.29 12.23
N THR A 91 6.81 0.48 13.04
CA THR A 91 5.93 -0.61 13.45
C THR A 91 4.85 -0.79 12.39
N ILE A 92 4.51 -2.04 12.07
CA ILE A 92 3.35 -2.34 11.23
C ILE A 92 2.09 -2.09 12.06
N VAL A 93 1.36 -1.03 11.69
CA VAL A 93 0.07 -0.68 12.32
C VAL A 93 -1.00 -1.69 11.92
N GLY A 94 -0.95 -2.14 10.66
CA GLY A 94 -1.89 -3.12 10.16
C GLY A 94 -1.72 -3.41 8.67
N ARG A 95 -2.53 -4.37 8.21
CA ARG A 95 -2.55 -4.87 6.84
C ARG A 95 -3.98 -5.01 6.34
N GLN A 96 -4.21 -4.63 5.09
CA GLN A 96 -5.47 -4.83 4.36
C GLN A 96 -5.19 -5.71 3.14
N ARG A 97 -5.74 -6.93 3.14
CA ARG A 97 -5.66 -7.83 1.98
C ARG A 97 -6.72 -7.43 0.95
N LYS A 98 -6.33 -7.44 -0.32
CA LYS A 98 -7.22 -7.16 -1.45
C LYS A 98 -8.32 -8.20 -1.54
N ALA A 99 -9.57 -7.77 -1.59
CA ALA A 99 -10.71 -8.68 -1.63
C ALA A 99 -11.03 -9.10 -3.07
N ASN A 100 -11.06 -8.13 -3.98
CA ASN A 100 -11.49 -8.32 -5.36
C ASN A 100 -10.27 -8.43 -6.29
N LEU A 101 -9.90 -9.66 -6.61
CA LEU A 101 -8.76 -9.94 -7.49
C LEU A 101 -9.12 -9.91 -8.97
N THR A 102 -8.21 -9.38 -9.77
CA THR A 102 -8.24 -9.48 -11.23
C THR A 102 -7.83 -10.88 -11.71
N THR A 103 -8.16 -11.19 -12.98
CA THR A 103 -7.73 -12.45 -13.62
C THR A 103 -6.21 -12.60 -13.66
N MET A 104 -5.49 -11.49 -13.84
CA MET A 104 -4.03 -11.48 -13.88
C MET A 104 -3.46 -11.96 -12.55
N GLU A 105 -3.92 -11.41 -11.44
CA GLU A 105 -3.45 -11.76 -10.09
C GLU A 105 -3.74 -13.23 -9.75
N ARG A 106 -4.94 -13.72 -10.06
CA ARG A 106 -5.31 -15.12 -9.78
C ARG A 106 -4.51 -16.11 -10.62
N ARG A 107 -4.37 -15.85 -11.93
CA ARG A 107 -3.79 -16.84 -12.87
C ARG A 107 -2.27 -16.76 -13.00
N HIS A 108 -1.69 -15.57 -12.90
CA HIS A 108 -0.26 -15.36 -13.19
C HIS A 108 0.56 -15.13 -11.92
N LEU A 109 -0.03 -14.54 -10.87
CA LEU A 109 0.66 -14.27 -9.60
C LEU A 109 0.31 -15.25 -8.49
N GLY A 110 -0.69 -16.14 -8.70
CA GLY A 110 -1.12 -17.13 -7.71
C GLY A 110 -1.74 -16.52 -6.45
N ILE A 111 -2.32 -15.32 -6.56
CA ILE A 111 -2.87 -14.57 -5.43
C ILE A 111 -4.26 -15.11 -5.10
N VAL A 112 -4.52 -15.30 -3.80
CA VAL A 112 -5.83 -15.68 -3.27
C VAL A 112 -6.52 -14.48 -2.62
N PRO A 113 -7.86 -14.40 -2.65
CA PRO A 113 -8.58 -13.23 -2.15
C PRO A 113 -8.46 -13.09 -0.63
N GLY A 114 -8.48 -11.85 -0.15
CA GLY A 114 -8.60 -11.51 1.26
C GLY A 114 -9.98 -11.82 1.86
N ASP A 115 -10.18 -11.41 3.11
CA ASP A 115 -11.39 -11.73 3.90
C ASP A 115 -12.62 -10.85 3.57
N SER A 116 -12.56 -10.04 2.50
CA SER A 116 -13.62 -9.13 2.07
C SER A 116 -14.08 -8.12 3.15
N THR A 117 -13.28 -7.89 4.20
CA THR A 117 -13.54 -6.86 5.21
C THR A 117 -12.64 -5.66 4.96
N TYR A 118 -13.23 -4.46 4.85
CA TYR A 118 -12.47 -3.21 4.75
C TYR A 118 -12.35 -2.55 6.11
N ARG A 119 -11.12 -2.42 6.58
CA ARG A 119 -10.82 -1.93 7.92
C ARG A 119 -10.25 -0.52 7.86
N VAL A 120 -10.51 0.24 8.92
CA VAL A 120 -9.84 1.51 9.17
C VAL A 120 -8.73 1.33 10.20
N PHE A 121 -7.65 2.07 10.04
CA PHE A 121 -6.49 2.06 10.91
C PHE A 121 -6.38 3.43 11.57
N ASP A 122 -6.33 3.46 12.90
CA ASP A 122 -6.15 4.69 13.66
C ASP A 122 -4.71 5.20 13.50
N THR A 123 -4.57 6.49 13.15
CA THR A 123 -3.28 7.19 13.10
C THR A 123 -3.37 8.54 13.82
N GLU A 124 -2.23 9.21 13.98
CA GLU A 124 -2.16 10.54 14.60
C GLU A 124 -2.94 11.64 13.82
N PHE A 125 -3.34 11.34 12.59
CA PHE A 125 -4.01 12.26 11.67
C PHE A 125 -5.42 11.78 11.26
N GLY A 126 -5.97 10.78 11.95
CA GLY A 126 -7.34 10.29 11.73
C GLY A 126 -7.38 8.79 11.41
N LYS A 127 -8.56 8.31 11.02
CA LYS A 127 -8.80 6.94 10.59
C LYS A 127 -8.52 6.79 9.10
N MET A 128 -7.69 5.81 8.74
CA MET A 128 -7.29 5.57 7.35
C MET A 128 -7.81 4.26 6.80
N GLY A 129 -8.23 4.24 5.53
CA GLY A 129 -8.59 3.03 4.79
C GLY A 129 -7.69 2.79 3.58
N PHE A 130 -7.39 1.52 3.28
CA PHE A 130 -6.48 1.12 2.20
C PHE A 130 -7.08 0.06 1.26
N PRO A 131 -8.15 0.36 0.53
CA PRO A 131 -8.64 -0.54 -0.51
C PRO A 131 -7.59 -0.64 -1.62
N VAL A 132 -7.45 -1.82 -2.23
CA VAL A 132 -6.40 -2.07 -3.22
C VAL A 132 -6.99 -2.17 -4.62
N SER A 133 -6.67 -1.20 -5.46
CA SER A 133 -6.87 -1.18 -6.90
C SER A 133 -8.30 -1.51 -7.32
N PHE A 134 -8.55 -2.74 -7.75
CA PHE A 134 -9.88 -3.19 -8.19
C PHE A 134 -10.94 -3.15 -7.07
N ASP A 135 -10.52 -3.22 -5.80
CA ASP A 135 -11.41 -2.96 -4.65
C ASP A 135 -12.03 -1.57 -4.69
N PHE A 136 -11.35 -0.57 -5.25
CA PHE A 136 -11.83 0.81 -5.31
C PHE A 136 -12.35 1.19 -6.70
N TRP A 137 -11.66 0.75 -7.75
CA TRP A 137 -11.99 1.12 -9.14
C TRP A 137 -13.19 0.35 -9.69
N GLY A 138 -13.33 -0.92 -9.30
CA GLY A 138 -14.37 -1.81 -9.81
C GLY A 138 -15.57 -1.99 -8.88
N GLN A 139 -15.45 -1.62 -7.59
CA GLN A 139 -16.41 -1.94 -6.54
C GLN A 139 -16.68 -0.71 -5.65
N PRO A 140 -17.80 0.02 -5.83
CA PRO A 140 -18.09 1.23 -5.04
C PRO A 140 -18.28 0.97 -3.54
N GLU A 141 -18.51 -0.29 -3.15
CA GLU A 141 -18.79 -0.71 -1.78
C GLU A 141 -17.61 -0.48 -0.85
N ALA A 142 -16.36 -0.59 -1.32
CA ALA A 142 -15.19 -0.43 -0.47
C ALA A 142 -15.10 0.98 0.11
N ALA A 143 -15.29 2.01 -0.72
CA ALA A 143 -15.28 3.40 -0.29
C ALA A 143 -16.41 3.68 0.70
N ARG A 144 -17.60 3.13 0.45
CA ARG A 144 -18.76 3.28 1.34
C ARG A 144 -18.50 2.63 2.70
N ILE A 145 -18.06 1.37 2.73
CA ILE A 145 -17.78 0.63 3.96
C ILE A 145 -16.72 1.35 4.80
N LEU A 146 -15.64 1.84 4.16
CA LEU A 146 -14.60 2.60 4.85
C LEU A 146 -15.13 3.91 5.43
N THR A 147 -15.98 4.61 4.68
CA THR A 147 -16.63 5.84 5.15
C THR A 147 -17.59 5.56 6.32
N ASP A 148 -18.37 4.47 6.26
CA ASP A 148 -19.28 4.03 7.33
C ASP A 148 -18.49 3.61 8.59
N HIS A 149 -17.26 3.12 8.42
CA HIS A 149 -16.30 2.87 9.51
C HIS A 149 -15.56 4.15 10.00
N GLY A 150 -15.91 5.31 9.47
CA GLY A 150 -15.39 6.61 9.90
C GLY A 150 -14.01 6.95 9.33
N ALA A 151 -13.65 6.46 8.14
CA ALA A 151 -12.40 6.84 7.48
C ALA A 151 -12.36 8.35 7.18
N ASP A 152 -11.33 9.02 7.69
CA ASP A 152 -10.98 10.41 7.35
C ASP A 152 -10.17 10.49 6.05
N LEU A 153 -9.43 9.42 5.71
CA LEU A 153 -8.59 9.34 4.52
C LEU A 153 -8.62 7.93 3.91
N ILE A 154 -8.91 7.84 2.62
CA ILE A 154 -8.87 6.59 1.85
C ILE A 154 -7.76 6.68 0.80
N ILE A 155 -6.85 5.70 0.79
CA ILE A 155 -5.75 5.64 -0.17
C ILE A 155 -5.85 4.35 -0.98
N ASN A 156 -6.01 4.51 -2.29
CA ASN A 156 -6.09 3.42 -3.23
C ASN A 156 -4.73 3.19 -3.91
N GLN A 157 -4.04 2.10 -3.54
CA GLN A 157 -2.83 1.67 -4.24
C GLN A 157 -3.21 0.90 -5.48
N SER A 158 -2.65 1.27 -6.64
CA SER A 158 -3.03 0.66 -7.92
C SER A 158 -1.86 0.44 -8.85
N ILE A 159 -1.90 -0.69 -9.57
CA ILE A 159 -1.19 -0.89 -10.83
C ILE A 159 -2.22 -1.00 -11.94
N PHE A 160 -2.26 0.02 -12.82
CA PHE A 160 -3.11 -0.02 -14.01
C PHE A 160 -2.20 -0.12 -15.24
N PRO A 161 -2.26 -1.21 -16.00
CA PRO A 161 -1.51 -1.27 -17.25
C PRO A 161 -2.08 -0.22 -18.18
N ILE A 162 -1.25 0.75 -18.56
CA ILE A 162 -1.58 1.65 -19.68
C ILE A 162 -1.61 0.76 -20.91
N LEU A 163 -2.78 0.63 -21.54
CA LEU A 163 -2.90 0.09 -22.89
C LEU A 163 -2.02 0.96 -23.79
N LYS A 164 -0.79 0.50 -24.05
CA LYS A 164 0.00 1.06 -25.14
C LYS A 164 -0.60 0.48 -26.41
N ALA A 165 -1.47 1.28 -27.03
CA ALA A 165 -1.85 1.09 -28.43
C ALA A 165 -0.60 1.19 -29.32
#